data_AF-A0AB38S609-F1
#
_entry.id   AF-A0AB38S609-F1
#
_cell.length_a   1.000
_cell.length_b   1.000
_cell.length_c   1.000
_cell.angle_alpha   90.00
_cell.angle_beta   90.00
_cell.angle_gamma   90.00
#
_symmetry.space_group_name_H-M   'P 1'
#
loop_
_entity.id
_entity.type
_entity.pdbx_description
1 polymer ?
#
loop_
_entity_poly.entity_id
_entity_poly.type
_entity_poly.pdbx_seq_one_letter_code
_entity_poly.pdbx_strand_id
1 'polypeptide(L)'
;MERATMTGGEQFDYGQFSPEVRDRLEELAGVILEGEKRLTCSGVVIGAALIEAKQHFAHGMFLRWCRLVAGFEPRKAQLYMNVAHLFQCHGEDVCRLPLTAAQDLGASSVSEDTVHEVLARVRRGERVTVEWVKQTIRRDKGGSVKMETDQAQSVQIAAMITEMLDVRHCRLLQAFLEERPSARQFMADLAERAAAKIRRSRAARVTPVILSLPAS
;
A
#
# COMPACT_ATOMS: atom_id res chain seq x y z
N MET A 1 -2.20 -0.20 -35.84
CA MET A 1 -2.69 0.87 -34.94
C MET A 1 -3.59 0.21 -33.91
N GLU A 2 -3.10 0.17 -32.68
CA GLU A 2 -3.60 -0.66 -31.59
C GLU A 2 -4.72 0.08 -30.85
N ARG A 3 -5.91 -0.52 -30.85
CA ARG A 3 -7.17 0.09 -30.43
C ARG A 3 -7.23 0.16 -28.90
N ALA A 4 -7.43 1.35 -28.34
CA ALA A 4 -7.67 1.54 -26.92
C ALA A 4 -9.05 0.98 -26.54
N THR A 5 -9.07 -0.19 -25.90
CA THR A 5 -10.31 -0.86 -25.46
C THR A 5 -10.76 -0.33 -24.10
N MET A 6 -12.02 0.10 -24.02
CA MET A 6 -12.72 0.31 -22.75
C MET A 6 -13.09 -1.06 -22.17
N THR A 7 -12.81 -1.31 -20.90
CA THR A 7 -13.17 -2.61 -20.29
C THR A 7 -14.66 -2.66 -20.01
N GLY A 8 -15.37 -3.33 -20.91
CA GLY A 8 -16.72 -3.83 -20.74
C GLY A 8 -17.25 -4.55 -21.98
N GLY A 9 -16.42 -4.99 -22.94
CA GLY A 9 -16.92 -5.49 -24.24
C GLY A 9 -17.71 -4.46 -25.09
N GLU A 10 -18.04 -3.30 -24.51
CA GLU A 10 -18.72 -2.19 -25.14
C GLU A 10 -17.67 -1.24 -25.71
N GLN A 11 -17.36 -1.44 -26.98
CA GLN A 11 -16.66 -0.46 -27.78
C GLN A 11 -17.62 0.70 -28.02
N PHE A 12 -17.19 1.94 -27.80
CA PHE A 12 -18.00 3.08 -28.17
C PHE A 12 -18.22 3.07 -29.70
N ASP A 13 -19.48 3.02 -30.12
CA ASP A 13 -19.80 2.96 -31.55
C ASP A 13 -19.61 4.34 -32.18
N TYR A 14 -18.51 4.47 -32.91
CA TYR A 14 -18.19 5.64 -33.71
C TYR A 14 -18.95 5.67 -35.04
N GLY A 15 -19.61 4.58 -35.46
CA GLY A 15 -20.30 4.43 -36.74
C GLY A 15 -21.44 5.43 -36.96
N GLN A 16 -21.95 6.03 -35.89
CA GLN A 16 -22.96 7.10 -35.94
C GLN A 16 -22.39 8.46 -36.42
N PHE A 17 -21.07 8.62 -36.56
CA PHE A 17 -20.42 9.87 -36.93
C PHE A 17 -19.77 9.82 -38.33
N SER A 18 -19.65 10.98 -38.98
CA SER A 18 -18.90 11.10 -40.24
C SER A 18 -17.42 10.72 -40.03
N PRO A 19 -16.70 10.29 -41.08
CA PRO A 19 -15.27 9.98 -40.97
C PRO A 19 -14.45 11.10 -40.30
N GLU A 20 -14.70 12.36 -40.68
CA GLU A 20 -13.97 13.52 -40.16
C GLU A 20 -14.22 13.73 -38.65
N VAL A 21 -15.47 13.51 -38.21
CA VAL A 21 -15.83 13.61 -36.80
C VAL A 21 -15.22 12.45 -36.00
N ARG A 22 -15.17 11.25 -36.56
CA ARG A 22 -14.53 10.10 -35.92
C ARG A 22 -13.04 10.35 -35.68
N ASP A 23 -12.32 10.74 -36.72
CA ASP A 23 -10.88 11.04 -36.64
C ASP A 23 -10.61 12.12 -35.58
N ARG A 24 -11.46 13.16 -35.53
CA ARG A 24 -11.33 14.22 -34.54
C ARG A 24 -11.59 13.74 -33.12
N LEU A 25 -12.59 12.90 -32.90
CA LEU A 25 -12.89 12.34 -31.57
C LEU A 25 -11.76 11.42 -31.08
N GLU A 26 -11.15 10.64 -31.97
CA GLU A 26 -9.99 9.81 -31.65
C GLU A 26 -8.78 10.66 -31.26
N GLU A 27 -8.49 11.73 -32.00
CA GLU A 27 -7.43 12.68 -31.67
C GLU A 27 -7.66 13.32 -30.28
N LEU A 28 -8.88 13.78 -30.01
CA LEU A 28 -9.26 14.35 -28.72
C LEU A 28 -9.12 13.34 -27.58
N ALA A 29 -9.49 12.08 -27.79
CA ALA A 29 -9.29 11.01 -26.81
C ALA A 29 -7.81 10.83 -26.49
N GLY A 30 -6.93 10.87 -27.49
CA GLY A 30 -5.48 10.84 -27.31
C GLY A 30 -4.96 12.01 -26.45
N VAL A 31 -5.42 13.23 -26.73
CA VAL A 31 -5.07 14.43 -25.94
C VAL A 31 -5.49 14.29 -24.48
N ILE A 32 -6.70 13.79 -24.23
CA ILE A 32 -7.23 13.58 -22.87
C ILE A 32 -6.39 12.55 -22.12
N LEU A 33 -6.09 11.41 -22.73
CA LEU A 33 -5.31 10.34 -22.10
C LEU A 33 -3.88 10.77 -21.76
N GLU A 34 -3.23 11.53 -22.66
CA GLU A 34 -1.91 12.10 -22.38
C GLU A 34 -1.98 13.19 -21.30
N GLY A 35 -3.06 13.97 -21.24
CA GLY A 35 -3.35 14.88 -20.14
C GLY A 35 -3.43 14.16 -18.78
N GLU A 36 -4.21 13.08 -18.70
CA GLU A 36 -4.32 12.25 -17.50
C GLU A 36 -2.96 11.68 -17.07
N LYS A 37 -2.18 11.15 -18.01
CA LYS A 37 -0.82 10.65 -17.73
C LYS A 37 0.06 11.73 -17.10
N ARG A 38 0.05 12.94 -17.67
CA ARG A 38 0.81 14.08 -17.14
C ARG A 38 0.33 14.50 -15.74
N LEU A 39 -0.96 14.42 -15.45
CA LEU A 39 -1.49 14.69 -14.10
C LEU A 39 -0.93 13.70 -13.08
N THR A 40 -0.91 12.40 -13.42
CA THR A 40 -0.36 11.38 -12.52
C THR A 40 1.15 11.54 -12.33
N CYS A 41 1.91 11.78 -13.39
CA CYS A 41 3.35 12.08 -13.26
C CYS A 41 3.61 13.36 -12.45
N SER A 42 2.78 14.40 -12.61
CA SER A 42 2.88 15.60 -11.77
C SER A 42 2.62 15.27 -10.30
N GLY A 43 1.68 14.36 -10.02
CA GLY A 43 1.45 13.81 -8.68
C GLY A 43 2.66 13.08 -8.10
N VAL A 44 3.39 12.31 -8.92
CA VAL A 44 4.67 11.68 -8.54
C VAL A 44 5.70 12.74 -8.15
N VAL A 45 5.88 13.77 -8.97
CA VAL A 45 6.86 14.85 -8.70
C VAL A 45 6.52 15.60 -7.42
N ILE A 46 5.25 15.95 -7.22
CA ILE A 46 4.77 16.58 -5.97
C ILE A 46 5.06 15.66 -4.77
N GLY A 47 4.75 14.37 -4.90
CA GLY A 47 5.00 13.38 -3.85
C GLY A 47 6.47 13.24 -3.49
N ALA A 48 7.37 13.21 -4.47
CA ALA A 48 8.81 13.13 -4.27
C ALA A 48 9.34 14.38 -3.53
N ALA A 49 8.91 15.57 -3.95
CA ALA A 49 9.27 16.82 -3.27
C ALA A 49 8.75 16.86 -1.82
N LEU A 50 7.55 16.33 -1.57
CA LEU A 50 7.00 16.21 -0.21
C LEU A 50 7.79 15.20 0.65
N ILE A 51 8.23 14.08 0.08
CA ILE A 51 9.08 13.10 0.75
C ILE A 51 10.41 13.72 1.14
N GLU A 52 11.05 14.43 0.21
CA GLU A 52 12.32 15.12 0.44
C GLU A 52 12.17 16.21 1.52
N ALA A 53 11.20 17.12 1.36
CA ALA A 53 10.93 18.18 2.32
C ALA A 53 10.72 17.63 3.73
N LYS A 54 10.01 16.50 3.87
CA LYS A 54 9.74 15.85 5.17
C LYS A 54 11.02 15.48 5.92
N GLN A 55 12.13 15.21 5.24
CA GLN A 55 13.41 14.84 5.86
C GLN A 55 14.04 16.00 6.66
N HIS A 56 13.66 17.24 6.39
CA HIS A 56 14.23 18.42 7.04
C HIS A 56 13.46 18.88 8.30
N PHE A 57 12.32 18.26 8.62
CA PHE A 57 11.49 18.69 9.73
C PHE A 57 11.59 17.75 10.93
N ALA A 58 11.71 18.34 12.12
CA ALA A 58 11.44 17.65 13.38
C ALA A 58 9.95 17.24 13.48
N HIS A 59 9.63 16.38 14.45
CA HIS A 59 8.29 15.81 14.63
C HIS A 59 7.18 16.88 14.61
N GLY A 60 6.08 16.61 13.88
CA GLY A 60 4.90 17.48 13.79
C GLY A 60 5.05 18.75 12.92
N MET A 61 6.26 19.27 12.73
CA MET A 61 6.52 20.49 11.96
C MET A 61 6.19 20.35 10.48
N PHE A 62 6.42 19.18 9.90
CA PHE A 62 6.08 18.89 8.51
C PHE A 62 4.59 19.09 8.22
N LEU A 63 3.69 18.62 9.11
CA LEU A 63 2.24 18.74 8.90
C LEU A 63 1.81 20.21 8.88
N ARG A 64 2.40 21.03 9.75
CA ARG A 64 2.17 22.47 9.79
C ARG A 64 2.71 23.16 8.54
N TRP A 65 3.91 22.78 8.09
CA TRP A 65 4.51 23.29 6.86
C TRP A 65 3.68 22.93 5.62
N CYS A 66 3.16 21.70 5.53
CA CYS A 66 2.28 21.29 4.43
C CYS A 66 1.06 22.22 4.31
N ARG A 67 0.42 22.55 5.43
CA ARG A 67 -0.75 23.43 5.42
C ARG A 67 -0.40 24.87 5.09
N LEU A 68 0.64 25.42 5.73
CA LEU A 68 0.95 26.85 5.66
C LEU A 68 1.75 27.26 4.43
N VAL A 69 2.62 26.38 3.92
CA VAL A 69 3.56 26.69 2.83
C VAL A 69 3.20 25.93 1.57
N ALA A 70 3.01 24.61 1.66
CA ALA A 70 2.72 23.79 0.48
C ALA A 70 1.24 23.85 0.04
N GLY A 71 0.35 24.42 0.86
CA GLY A 71 -1.09 24.54 0.55
C GLY A 71 -1.84 23.20 0.53
N PHE A 72 -1.31 22.16 1.17
CA PHE A 72 -1.93 20.85 1.23
C PHE A 72 -2.41 20.50 2.64
N GLU A 73 -3.61 19.95 2.73
CA GLU A 73 -4.00 19.19 3.91
C GLU A 73 -3.09 17.96 4.07
N PRO A 74 -2.73 17.57 5.31
CA PRO A 74 -1.81 16.46 5.54
C PRO A 74 -2.23 15.15 4.86
N ARG A 75 -3.53 14.87 4.82
CA ARG A 75 -4.07 13.70 4.11
C ARG A 75 -3.76 13.75 2.62
N LYS A 76 -3.92 14.91 1.98
CA LYS A 76 -3.65 15.10 0.54
C LYS A 76 -2.16 15.00 0.25
N ALA A 77 -1.31 15.57 1.11
CA ALA A 77 0.14 15.40 1.01
C ALA A 77 0.54 13.90 1.09
N GLN A 78 -0.02 13.15 2.03
CA GLN A 78 0.23 11.71 2.15
C GLN A 78 -0.18 10.93 0.91
N LEU A 79 -1.30 11.27 0.27
CA LEU A 79 -1.74 10.62 -0.98
C LEU A 79 -0.72 10.82 -2.11
N TYR A 80 -0.16 12.02 -2.26
CA TYR A 80 0.91 12.25 -3.26
C TYR A 80 2.19 11.49 -2.91
N MET A 81 2.60 11.49 -1.64
CA MET A 81 3.76 10.71 -1.21
C MET A 81 3.59 9.21 -1.49
N ASN A 82 2.38 8.67 -1.29
CA ASN A 82 2.07 7.27 -1.62
C ASN A 82 2.26 6.98 -3.12
N VAL A 83 1.80 7.88 -4.00
CA VAL A 83 2.00 7.76 -5.45
C VAL A 83 3.49 7.80 -5.81
N ALA A 84 4.27 8.66 -5.17
CA ALA A 84 5.71 8.72 -5.40
C ALA A 84 6.44 7.45 -4.96
N HIS A 85 6.07 6.87 -3.81
CA HIS A 85 6.59 5.57 -3.38
C HIS A 85 6.19 4.45 -4.35
N LEU A 86 4.94 4.42 -4.79
CA LEU A 86 4.47 3.45 -5.77
C LEU A 86 5.27 3.56 -7.09
N PHE A 87 5.53 4.78 -7.57
CA PHE A 87 6.38 5.02 -8.74
C PHE A 87 7.82 4.59 -8.52
N GLN A 88 8.39 4.80 -7.33
CA GLN A 88 9.74 4.34 -7.01
C GLN A 88 9.86 2.81 -7.12
N CYS A 89 8.82 2.07 -6.75
CA CYS A 89 8.80 0.60 -6.82
C CYS A 89 8.50 0.06 -8.24
N HIS A 90 7.66 0.75 -9.02
CA HIS A 90 7.11 0.18 -10.27
C HIS A 90 7.30 1.03 -11.53
N GLY A 91 7.93 2.19 -11.42
CA GLY A 91 8.29 3.06 -12.54
C GLY A 91 7.10 3.65 -13.30
N GLU A 92 7.30 3.86 -14.60
CA GLU A 92 6.41 4.65 -15.47
C GLU A 92 5.01 4.06 -15.66
N ASP A 93 4.81 2.76 -15.40
CA ASP A 93 3.48 2.14 -15.45
C ASP A 93 2.51 2.86 -14.51
N VAL A 94 2.98 3.39 -13.39
CA VAL A 94 2.17 4.16 -12.44
C VAL A 94 1.60 5.42 -13.08
N CYS A 95 2.36 6.11 -13.94
CA CYS A 95 1.88 7.32 -14.62
C CYS A 95 0.72 7.03 -15.58
N ARG A 96 0.53 5.79 -16.03
CA ARG A 96 -0.54 5.41 -16.96
C ARG A 96 -1.87 5.14 -16.24
N LEU A 97 -1.87 5.18 -14.91
CA LEU A 97 -3.08 5.12 -14.09
C LEU A 97 -3.71 6.52 -13.97
N PRO A 98 -5.05 6.61 -13.84
CA PRO A 98 -5.69 7.83 -13.34
C PRO A 98 -5.12 8.20 -11.96
N LEU A 99 -4.90 9.50 -11.70
CA LEU A 99 -4.24 9.96 -10.47
C LEU A 99 -4.90 9.41 -9.20
N THR A 100 -6.22 9.46 -9.11
CA THR A 100 -6.97 8.93 -7.95
C THR A 100 -6.76 7.44 -7.77
N ALA A 101 -6.68 6.68 -8.87
CA ALA A 101 -6.41 5.25 -8.81
C ALA A 101 -4.99 4.96 -8.30
N ALA A 102 -3.99 5.71 -8.76
CA ALA A 102 -2.62 5.60 -8.26
C ALA A 102 -2.53 5.94 -6.77
N GLN A 103 -3.27 6.96 -6.32
CA GLN A 103 -3.34 7.36 -4.91
C GLN A 103 -3.95 6.27 -4.02
N ASP A 104 -5.06 5.66 -4.47
CA ASP A 104 -5.71 4.55 -3.77
C ASP A 104 -4.82 3.30 -3.76
N LEU A 105 -4.17 2.99 -4.88
CA LEU A 105 -3.30 1.82 -5.03
C LEU A 105 -2.02 1.92 -4.19
N GLY A 106 -1.44 3.11 -4.05
CA GLY A 106 -0.25 3.35 -3.23
C GLY A 106 -0.51 3.36 -1.72
N ALA A 107 -1.75 3.15 -1.27
CA ALA A 107 -2.05 3.08 0.16
C ALA A 107 -1.41 1.84 0.80
N SER A 108 -0.85 1.99 1.99
CA SER A 108 -0.17 0.90 2.72
C SER A 108 -1.05 -0.31 3.07
N SER A 109 -2.38 -0.16 2.94
CA SER A 109 -3.36 -1.23 3.16
C SER A 109 -3.60 -2.13 1.94
N VAL A 110 -3.02 -1.78 0.79
CA VAL A 110 -3.18 -2.54 -0.45
C VAL A 110 -2.08 -3.61 -0.51
N SER A 111 -2.45 -4.85 -0.85
CA SER A 111 -1.48 -5.95 -1.00
C SER A 111 -0.61 -5.74 -2.25
N GLU A 112 0.63 -6.23 -2.19
CA GLU A 112 1.55 -6.19 -3.35
C GLU A 112 0.96 -6.96 -4.55
N ASP A 113 0.24 -8.05 -4.29
CA ASP A 113 -0.44 -8.84 -5.31
C ASP A 113 -1.51 -8.01 -6.05
N THR A 114 -2.26 -7.17 -5.32
CA THR A 114 -3.21 -6.23 -5.93
C THR A 114 -2.50 -5.20 -6.80
N VAL A 115 -1.37 -4.66 -6.33
CA VAL A 115 -0.56 -3.71 -7.11
C VAL A 115 -0.09 -4.36 -8.40
N HIS A 116 0.45 -5.57 -8.32
CA HIS A 116 0.88 -6.34 -9.49
C HIS A 116 -0.25 -6.65 -10.46
N GLU A 117 -1.43 -7.02 -9.98
CA GLU A 117 -2.61 -7.26 -10.83
C GLU A 117 -2.99 -6.01 -11.63
N VAL A 118 -3.08 -4.86 -10.95
CA VAL A 118 -3.44 -3.59 -11.56
C VAL A 118 -2.38 -3.16 -12.60
N LEU A 119 -1.09 -3.23 -12.25
CA LEU A 119 -0.03 -2.81 -13.16
C LEU A 119 0.20 -3.78 -14.31
N ALA A 120 -0.04 -5.08 -14.12
CA ALA A 120 -0.02 -6.05 -15.22
C ALA A 120 -1.08 -5.70 -16.28
N ARG A 121 -2.24 -5.20 -15.85
CA ARG A 121 -3.29 -4.73 -16.75
C ARG A 121 -2.87 -3.49 -17.54
N VAL A 122 -2.25 -2.52 -16.86
CA VAL A 122 -1.66 -1.33 -17.51
C VAL A 122 -0.64 -1.71 -18.58
N ARG A 123 0.26 -2.66 -18.28
CA ARG A 123 1.30 -3.12 -19.23
C ARG A 123 0.72 -3.75 -20.48
N ARG A 124 -0.43 -4.42 -20.37
CA ARG A 124 -1.17 -4.95 -21.54
C ARG A 124 -1.87 -3.88 -22.36
N GLY A 125 -1.75 -2.60 -22.01
CA GLY A 125 -2.41 -1.50 -22.71
C GLY A 125 -3.90 -1.41 -22.42
N GLU A 126 -4.40 -2.19 -21.46
CA GLU A 126 -5.81 -2.16 -21.10
C GLU A 126 -6.15 -0.91 -20.30
N ARG A 127 -7.32 -0.32 -20.57
CA ARG A 127 -7.76 0.87 -19.85
C ARG A 127 -8.15 0.51 -18.41
N VAL A 128 -7.45 1.12 -17.47
CA VAL A 128 -7.70 0.98 -16.02
C VAL A 128 -8.53 2.17 -15.54
N THR A 129 -9.71 1.89 -14.98
CA THR A 129 -10.59 2.91 -14.40
C THR A 129 -10.44 2.98 -12.88
N VAL A 130 -10.76 4.14 -12.30
CA VAL A 130 -10.74 4.33 -10.83
C VAL A 130 -11.69 3.34 -10.14
N GLU A 131 -12.88 3.12 -10.68
CA GLU A 131 -13.86 2.21 -10.08
C GLU A 131 -13.38 0.76 -10.13
N TRP A 132 -12.77 0.33 -11.24
CA TRP A 132 -12.21 -1.02 -11.32
C TRP A 132 -11.09 -1.22 -10.30
N VAL A 133 -10.17 -0.25 -10.15
CA VAL A 133 -9.11 -0.33 -9.13
C VAL A 133 -9.69 -0.41 -7.72
N LYS A 134 -10.71 0.39 -7.41
CA LYS A 134 -11.41 0.33 -6.11
C LYS A 134 -12.06 -1.04 -5.87
N GLN A 135 -12.66 -1.64 -6.90
CA GLN A 135 -13.23 -2.99 -6.81
C GLN A 135 -12.15 -4.04 -6.60
N THR A 136 -11.02 -3.96 -7.30
CA THR A 136 -9.87 -4.86 -7.10
C THR A 136 -9.34 -4.76 -5.67
N ILE A 137 -9.14 -3.54 -5.15
CA ILE A 137 -8.71 -3.31 -3.75
C ILE A 137 -9.75 -3.83 -2.75
N ARG A 138 -11.05 -3.64 -3.02
CA ARG A 138 -12.12 -4.18 -2.15
C ARG A 138 -12.16 -5.70 -2.18
N ARG A 139 -11.94 -6.32 -3.33
CA ARG A 139 -11.91 -7.77 -3.50
C ARG A 139 -10.73 -8.38 -2.74
N ASP A 140 -9.56 -7.76 -2.83
CA ASP A 140 -8.38 -8.17 -2.03
C ASP A 140 -8.67 -8.10 -0.53
N LYS A 141 -9.28 -6.99 -0.08
CA LYS A 141 -9.73 -6.82 1.32
C LYS A 141 -10.87 -7.77 1.74
N GLY A 142 -11.66 -8.26 0.80
CA GLY A 142 -12.76 -9.20 1.04
C GLY A 142 -12.37 -10.68 0.88
N GLY A 143 -11.29 -10.96 0.14
CA GLY A 143 -10.74 -12.28 -0.15
C GLY A 143 -9.53 -12.65 0.70
N SER A 144 -8.86 -11.67 1.30
CA SER A 144 -8.23 -11.92 2.59
C SER A 144 -9.33 -12.42 3.50
N VAL A 145 -9.26 -13.68 3.92
CA VAL A 145 -9.91 -14.13 5.14
C VAL A 145 -9.79 -12.95 6.08
N LYS A 146 -10.92 -12.33 6.41
CA LYS A 146 -11.03 -11.65 7.68
C LYS A 146 -10.59 -12.74 8.65
N MET A 147 -9.30 -12.74 9.01
CA MET A 147 -9.02 -12.66 10.41
C MET A 147 -9.69 -11.34 10.81
N GLU A 148 -11.01 -11.42 11.03
CA GLU A 148 -11.53 -11.24 12.36
C GLU A 148 -10.57 -12.01 13.28
N THR A 149 -9.37 -11.44 13.50
CA THR A 149 -9.00 -11.17 14.86
C THR A 149 -10.16 -10.33 15.31
N ASP A 150 -11.15 -11.05 15.85
CA ASP A 150 -12.34 -10.51 16.46
C ASP A 150 -11.87 -9.24 17.16
N GLN A 151 -12.49 -8.08 16.95
CA GLN A 151 -11.96 -6.86 17.54
C GLN A 151 -11.75 -7.06 19.06
N ALA A 152 -12.58 -7.95 19.64
CA ALA A 152 -12.38 -8.62 20.92
C ALA A 152 -11.05 -9.40 21.10
N GLN A 153 -10.69 -10.34 20.22
CA GLN A 153 -9.40 -11.05 20.24
C GLN A 153 -8.19 -10.11 20.11
N SER A 154 -8.28 -9.05 19.29
CA SER A 154 -7.16 -8.10 19.12
C SER A 154 -6.94 -7.28 20.39
N VAL A 155 -8.04 -6.84 21.01
CA VAL A 155 -8.04 -6.16 22.31
C VAL A 155 -7.57 -7.10 23.41
N GLN A 156 -7.98 -8.37 23.39
CA GLN A 156 -7.59 -9.38 24.38
C GLN A 156 -6.09 -9.71 24.30
N ILE A 157 -5.53 -9.85 23.09
CA ILE A 157 -4.09 -10.07 22.91
C ILE A 157 -3.29 -8.84 23.35
N ALA A 158 -3.77 -7.63 23.04
CA ALA A 158 -3.13 -6.39 23.48
C ALA A 158 -3.16 -6.25 25.02
N ALA A 159 -4.28 -6.59 25.67
CA ALA A 159 -4.40 -6.63 27.12
C ALA A 159 -3.42 -7.62 27.74
N MET A 160 -3.37 -8.86 27.22
CA MET A 160 -2.44 -9.89 27.70
C MET A 160 -0.98 -9.45 27.60
N ILE A 161 -0.57 -8.83 26.48
CA ILE A 161 0.78 -8.32 26.31
C ILE A 161 1.06 -7.18 27.31
N THR A 162 0.11 -6.28 27.51
CA THR A 162 0.26 -5.14 28.44
C THR A 162 0.33 -5.60 29.90
N GLU A 163 -0.41 -6.63 30.28
CA GLU A 163 -0.35 -7.24 31.63
C GLU A 163 0.96 -7.97 31.91
N MET A 164 1.58 -8.55 30.87
CA MET A 164 2.87 -9.23 30.98
C MET A 164 4.07 -8.26 31.04
N LEU A 165 3.86 -7.00 30.68
CA LEU A 165 4.88 -5.96 30.69
C LEU A 165 4.71 -5.10 31.94
N ASP A 166 5.81 -4.76 32.61
CA ASP A 166 5.74 -3.73 33.65
C ASP A 166 5.61 -2.33 33.04
N VAL A 167 5.23 -1.37 33.89
CA VAL A 167 5.01 0.03 33.49
C VAL A 167 6.22 0.68 32.81
N ARG A 168 7.46 0.26 33.12
CA ARG A 168 8.66 0.80 32.47
C ARG A 168 8.79 0.28 31.05
N HIS A 169 8.54 -1.02 30.85
CA HIS A 169 8.54 -1.62 29.53
C HIS A 169 7.38 -1.14 28.65
N CYS A 170 6.20 -0.87 29.24
CA CYS A 170 5.10 -0.22 28.52
C CYS A 170 5.48 1.18 28.03
N ARG A 171 6.18 1.98 28.85
CA ARG A 171 6.68 3.29 28.43
C ARG A 171 7.73 3.20 27.33
N LEU A 172 8.64 2.23 27.40
CA LEU A 172 9.62 2.00 26.35
C LEU A 172 8.96 1.54 25.05
N LEU A 173 7.97 0.64 25.14
CA LEU A 173 7.19 0.19 23.98
C LEU A 173 6.41 1.35 23.37
N GLN A 174 5.77 2.17 24.20
CA GLN A 174 5.03 3.34 23.73
C GLN A 174 5.97 4.35 23.05
N ALA A 175 7.09 4.71 23.69
CA ALA A 175 8.10 5.59 23.09
C ALA A 175 8.65 5.00 21.78
N PHE A 176 8.94 3.70 21.75
CA PHE A 176 9.41 3.00 20.56
C PHE A 176 8.38 3.03 19.42
N LEU A 177 7.08 2.85 19.71
CA LEU A 177 6.01 2.94 18.70
C LEU A 177 5.77 4.38 18.24
N GLU A 178 5.97 5.36 19.12
CA GLU A 178 5.88 6.79 18.81
C GLU A 178 7.07 7.29 17.97
N GLU A 179 8.27 6.70 18.13
CA GLU A 179 9.50 7.01 17.40
C GLU A 179 9.52 6.52 15.92
N ARG A 180 8.39 6.03 15.42
CA ARG A 180 8.14 5.64 14.02
C ARG A 180 9.09 4.58 13.39
N PRO A 181 9.25 3.39 13.98
CA PRO A 181 9.53 2.20 13.19
C PRO A 181 8.31 1.88 12.31
N SER A 182 8.54 1.26 11.14
CA SER A 182 7.44 0.68 10.37
C SER A 182 6.74 -0.34 11.26
N ALA A 183 5.47 -0.09 11.64
CA ALA A 183 4.69 -1.00 12.46
C ALA A 183 4.71 -2.43 11.88
N ARG A 184 4.81 -2.54 10.54
CA ARG A 184 4.98 -3.81 9.84
C ARG A 184 6.29 -4.51 10.17
N GLN A 185 7.42 -3.78 10.21
CA GLN A 185 8.72 -4.35 10.56
C GLN A 185 8.77 -4.76 12.03
N PHE A 186 8.27 -3.92 12.93
CA PHE A 186 8.17 -4.24 14.35
C PHE A 186 7.32 -5.51 14.59
N MET A 187 6.17 -5.61 13.93
CA MET A 187 5.31 -6.79 14.06
C MET A 187 5.95 -8.05 13.45
N ALA A 188 6.74 -7.91 12.38
CA ALA A 188 7.51 -9.02 11.81
C ALA A 188 8.59 -9.52 12.79
N ASP A 189 9.37 -8.62 13.37
CA ASP A 189 10.41 -8.95 14.35
C ASP A 189 9.81 -9.57 15.62
N LEU A 190 8.65 -9.08 16.07
CA LEU A 190 7.92 -9.62 17.21
C LEU A 190 7.42 -11.04 16.94
N ALA A 191 6.84 -11.28 15.75
CA ALA A 191 6.37 -12.60 15.35
C ALA A 191 7.54 -13.60 15.26
N GLU A 192 8.67 -13.20 14.70
CA GLU A 192 9.87 -14.03 14.62
C GLU A 192 10.39 -14.42 16.01
N ARG A 193 10.49 -13.44 16.93
CA ARG A 193 10.92 -13.67 18.32
C ARG A 193 9.97 -14.59 19.09
N ALA A 194 8.66 -14.42 18.90
CA ALA A 194 7.65 -15.29 19.50
C ALA A 194 7.80 -16.73 18.99
N ALA A 195 7.96 -16.92 17.68
CA ALA A 195 8.18 -18.23 17.07
C ALA A 195 9.48 -18.89 17.59
N ALA A 196 10.57 -18.12 17.74
CA ALA A 196 11.81 -18.61 18.31
C ALA A 196 11.66 -19.07 19.78
N LYS A 197 10.90 -18.33 20.59
CA LYS A 197 10.61 -18.71 21.99
C LYS A 197 9.78 -20.00 22.09
N ILE A 198 8.78 -20.17 21.21
CA ILE A 198 7.98 -21.40 21.12
C ILE A 198 8.84 -22.60 20.69
N ARG A 199 9.73 -22.43 19.71
CA ARG A 199 10.66 -23.49 19.28
C ARG A 199 11.61 -23.90 20.41
N ARG A 200 12.17 -22.93 21.15
CA ARG A 200 13.06 -23.19 22.30
C ARG A 200 12.33 -23.91 23.43
N SER A 201 11.10 -23.53 23.75
CA SER A 201 10.31 -24.23 24.79
C SER A 201 9.91 -25.64 24.37
N ARG A 202 9.70 -25.88 23.07
CA ARG A 202 9.44 -27.22 22.52
C ARG A 202 10.69 -28.10 22.52
N ALA A 203 11.86 -27.54 22.21
CA ALA A 203 13.15 -28.25 22.28
C ALA A 203 13.55 -28.59 23.72
N ALA A 204 13.30 -27.71 24.69
CA ALA A 204 13.55 -27.96 26.10
C ALA A 204 12.64 -29.04 26.72
N ARG A 205 11.50 -29.37 26.08
CA ARG A 205 10.63 -30.49 26.48
C ARG A 205 11.08 -31.84 25.90
N VAL A 206 12.02 -31.84 24.95
CA VAL A 206 12.62 -33.07 24.40
C VAL A 206 13.98 -33.26 25.07
N THR A 207 13.97 -33.65 26.34
CA THR A 207 15.16 -34.15 27.02
C THR A 207 15.50 -35.53 26.42
N PRO A 208 16.74 -35.82 26.01
CA PRO A 208 17.09 -37.19 25.66
C PRO A 208 17.06 -38.01 26.96
N VAL A 209 16.23 -39.04 27.01
CA VAL A 209 16.29 -40.06 28.06
C VAL A 209 17.63 -40.77 27.90
N ILE A 210 18.63 -40.36 28.70
CA ILE A 210 19.89 -41.09 28.82
C ILE A 210 19.58 -42.37 29.60
N LEU A 211 19.44 -43.48 28.89
CA LEU A 211 19.41 -44.82 29.46
C LEU A 211 20.78 -45.14 30.05
N SER A 212 20.87 -45.11 31.38
CA SER A 212 21.92 -45.74 32.16
C SER A 212 21.85 -47.25 32.00
N LEU A 213 22.90 -47.88 31.47
CA LEU A 213 23.12 -49.33 31.56
C LEU A 213 24.14 -49.61 32.67
N PRO A 214 23.93 -50.63 33.54
CA PRO A 214 24.89 -51.00 34.55
C PRO A 214 26.07 -51.74 33.91
N ALA A 215 27.28 -51.43 34.36
CA ALA A 215 28.47 -52.19 34.01
C ALA A 215 28.50 -53.49 34.81
N SER A 216 28.70 -54.61 34.10
CA SER A 216 29.12 -55.90 34.67
C SER A 216 30.58 -55.86 35.12
#